data_AF-A0A9X3MS46-F1
#
_entry.id   AF-A0A9X3MS46-F1
#
_cell.length_a   1.000
_cell.length_b   1.000
_cell.length_c   1.000
_cell.angle_alpha   90.00
_cell.angle_beta   90.00
_cell.angle_gamma   90.00
#
_symmetry.space_group_name_H-M   'P 1'
#
loop_
_entity.id
_entity.type
_entity.pdbx_description
1 polymer ?
#
loop_
_entity_poly.entity_id
_entity_poly.type
_entity_poly.pdbx_seq_one_letter_code
_entity_poly.pdbx_strand_id
1 'polypeptide(L)'
;MLPAPPQQIQAERMHVAASAGHVIRDATASGGRALALSGAATLRVRVGAEVEASVRVRSVACAGGPRVVVTIGETRVLSARVTSRRWVTLKASASVLAGRRTLTLRVAGTRCRRALRVDRVTLAEGAQKQRTIWVPSPTTTWQWQLSGTIDTSVDAQMYDVDLFDTPASVVETLHAQGRRAVCYLSAGSFETGRPDARAFPAAVLGEPLDGYPDERWLDIRRLDVLGPIMEARMDLCRSKGFDAVEADNVDGYANKSGFPLTADDQLRYNRFLAAAAHARGLSIGLKNDLDQVAQLEPGFDWALNEQCFQYDECDRLKPFVAAGKAVFVTEYELEPAAFCARAQADGFMAMVKRLELGPFRQPCW
;
A
#
# COMPACT_ATOMS: atom_id res chain seq x y z
N MET A 1 -11.27 4.92 23.29
CA MET A 1 -11.72 6.24 22.79
C MET A 1 -13.05 6.01 22.08
N LEU A 2 -14.10 6.79 22.38
CA LEU A 2 -15.35 6.69 21.60
C LEU A 2 -15.09 7.21 20.17
N PRO A 3 -15.65 6.56 19.13
CA PRO A 3 -15.44 6.98 17.74
C PRO A 3 -15.94 8.42 17.55
N ALA A 4 -15.24 9.17 16.70
CA ALA A 4 -15.63 10.55 16.42
C ALA A 4 -17.03 10.57 15.77
N PRO A 5 -17.90 11.54 16.12
CA PRO A 5 -19.23 11.61 15.53
C PRO A 5 -19.14 11.79 14.00
N PRO A 6 -20.05 11.21 13.20
CA PRO A 6 -20.03 11.32 11.76
C PRO A 6 -20.07 12.79 11.30
N GLN A 7 -19.18 13.15 10.38
CA GLN A 7 -19.15 14.45 9.73
C GLN A 7 -20.22 14.51 8.64
N GLN A 8 -21.26 15.30 8.87
CA GLN A 8 -22.31 15.57 7.89
C GLN A 8 -22.02 16.84 7.11
N ILE A 9 -21.86 16.71 5.81
CA ILE A 9 -21.46 17.78 4.89
C ILE A 9 -22.59 17.98 3.88
N GLN A 10 -23.31 19.10 4.01
CA GLN A 10 -24.27 19.52 2.99
C GLN A 10 -23.52 19.88 1.70
N ALA A 11 -23.96 19.35 0.56
CA ALA A 11 -23.22 19.44 -0.69
C ALA A 11 -23.07 20.89 -1.19
N GLU A 12 -24.01 21.77 -0.86
CA GLU A 12 -23.94 23.20 -1.17
C GLU A 12 -22.83 23.96 -0.43
N ARG A 13 -22.21 23.36 0.58
CA ARG A 13 -21.05 23.92 1.28
C ARG A 13 -19.71 23.54 0.64
N MET A 14 -19.72 22.64 -0.33
CA MET A 14 -18.50 22.25 -1.05
C MET A 14 -18.10 23.34 -2.05
N HIS A 15 -16.79 23.51 -2.23
CA HIS A 15 -16.28 24.40 -3.26
C HIS A 15 -16.53 23.79 -4.64
N VAL A 16 -17.12 24.56 -5.55
CA VAL A 16 -17.44 24.12 -6.92
C VAL A 16 -17.19 25.29 -7.87
N ALA A 17 -16.48 25.04 -8.97
CA ALA A 17 -16.33 26.05 -10.02
C ALA A 17 -17.67 26.27 -10.75
N ALA A 18 -17.95 27.47 -11.23
CA ALA A 18 -19.21 27.78 -11.92
C ALA A 18 -19.47 26.87 -13.14
N SER A 19 -18.41 26.42 -13.82
CA SER A 19 -18.49 25.46 -14.94
C SER A 19 -18.75 24.01 -14.50
N ALA A 20 -18.49 23.69 -13.23
CA ALA A 20 -18.55 22.35 -12.66
C ALA A 20 -19.83 22.08 -11.85
N GLY A 21 -20.63 23.10 -11.55
CA GLY A 21 -21.92 22.93 -10.89
C GLY A 21 -22.45 24.22 -10.27
N HIS A 22 -23.66 24.15 -9.72
CA HIS A 22 -24.29 25.25 -8.99
C HIS A 22 -25.28 24.71 -7.97
N VAL A 23 -25.59 25.52 -6.95
CA VAL A 23 -26.57 25.18 -5.93
C VAL A 23 -27.98 25.45 -6.46
N ILE A 24 -28.89 24.49 -6.28
CA ILE A 24 -30.30 24.59 -6.63
C ILE A 24 -31.17 24.56 -5.38
N ARG A 25 -32.38 25.15 -5.46
CA ARG A 25 -33.43 24.91 -4.47
C ARG A 25 -34.09 23.57 -4.77
N ASP A 26 -34.26 22.75 -3.74
CA ASP A 26 -34.91 21.46 -3.82
C ASP A 26 -35.50 21.13 -2.44
N ALA A 27 -36.81 21.33 -2.28
CA ALA A 27 -37.50 21.14 -1.01
C ALA A 27 -37.43 19.68 -0.49
N THR A 28 -37.04 18.72 -1.34
CA THR A 28 -36.90 17.30 -0.96
C THR A 28 -35.49 16.94 -0.48
N ALA A 29 -34.54 17.88 -0.58
CA ALA A 29 -33.20 17.78 -0.05
C ALA A 29 -33.18 18.11 1.45
N SER A 30 -32.20 17.60 2.20
CA SER A 30 -32.16 17.66 3.67
C SER A 30 -32.14 19.11 4.20
N GLY A 31 -31.52 20.03 3.46
CA GLY A 31 -31.47 21.47 3.76
C GLY A 31 -32.32 22.35 2.84
N GLY A 32 -33.25 21.76 2.07
CA GLY A 32 -34.02 22.48 1.05
C GLY A 32 -33.20 22.94 -0.17
N ARG A 33 -31.92 22.56 -0.23
CA ARG A 33 -30.98 22.89 -1.30
C ARG A 33 -30.17 21.65 -1.66
N ALA A 34 -29.72 21.58 -2.91
CA ALA A 34 -28.86 20.52 -3.41
C ALA A 34 -27.81 21.09 -4.37
N LEU A 35 -26.73 20.36 -4.58
CA LEU A 35 -25.73 20.66 -5.59
C LEU A 35 -26.09 19.98 -6.91
N ALA A 36 -26.33 20.77 -7.96
CA ALA A 36 -26.39 20.29 -9.33
C ALA A 36 -24.96 20.20 -9.88
N LEU A 37 -24.40 18.98 -9.86
CA LEU A 37 -23.00 18.74 -10.21
C LEU A 37 -22.86 18.29 -11.67
N SER A 38 -21.88 18.87 -12.36
CA SER A 38 -21.49 18.48 -13.72
C SER A 38 -19.99 18.29 -13.95
N GLY A 39 -19.17 18.61 -12.95
CA GLY A 39 -17.73 18.39 -12.91
C GLY A 39 -17.33 17.84 -11.55
N ALA A 40 -16.51 18.58 -10.82
CA ALA A 40 -16.05 18.22 -9.48
C ALA A 40 -16.40 19.31 -8.44
N ALA A 41 -16.65 18.87 -7.21
CA ALA A 41 -16.76 19.71 -6.03
C ALA A 41 -15.85 19.17 -4.93
N THR A 42 -15.20 20.05 -4.17
CA THR A 42 -14.17 19.69 -3.20
C THR A 42 -14.42 20.30 -1.83
N LEU A 43 -13.92 19.64 -0.78
CA LEU A 43 -13.90 20.16 0.59
C LEU A 43 -12.72 19.57 1.36
N ARG A 44 -12.06 20.35 2.22
CA ARG A 44 -11.09 19.81 3.17
C ARG A 44 -11.81 19.16 4.35
N VAL A 45 -11.46 17.91 4.64
CA VAL A 45 -12.03 17.11 5.73
C VAL A 45 -10.92 16.49 6.56
N ARG A 46 -11.20 16.10 7.80
CA ARG A 46 -10.30 15.28 8.61
C ARG A 46 -10.89 13.88 8.70
N VAL A 47 -10.11 12.84 8.41
CA VAL A 47 -10.60 11.46 8.38
C VAL A 47 -9.68 10.54 9.19
N GLY A 48 -10.25 9.45 9.71
CA GLY A 48 -9.48 8.33 10.24
C GLY A 48 -8.93 7.44 9.13
N ALA A 49 -8.20 6.38 9.50
CA ALA A 49 -7.64 5.43 8.55
C ALA A 49 -8.71 4.58 7.83
N GLU A 50 -9.87 4.39 8.47
CA GLU A 50 -11.04 3.75 7.88
C GLU A 50 -12.18 4.74 7.81
N VAL A 51 -12.79 4.86 6.63
CA VAL A 51 -13.91 5.77 6.41
C VAL A 51 -15.09 5.01 5.82
N GLU A 52 -16.26 5.14 6.44
CA GLU A 52 -17.54 4.87 5.78
C GLU A 52 -18.05 6.18 5.17
N ALA A 53 -18.05 6.26 3.84
CA ALA A 53 -18.62 7.37 3.11
C ALA A 53 -20.04 7.03 2.64
N SER A 54 -20.99 7.89 2.98
CA SER A 54 -22.37 7.84 2.48
C SER A 54 -22.65 9.08 1.65
N VAL A 55 -23.19 8.94 0.44
CA VAL A 55 -23.61 10.08 -0.39
C VAL A 55 -25.07 9.95 -0.77
N ARG A 56 -25.87 10.94 -0.38
CA ARG A 56 -27.28 11.06 -0.77
C ARG A 56 -27.38 11.77 -2.11
N VAL A 57 -27.77 11.03 -3.15
CA VAL A 57 -27.79 11.48 -4.55
C VAL A 57 -29.09 11.12 -5.25
N ARG A 58 -29.37 11.80 -6.36
CA ARG A 58 -30.38 11.39 -7.34
C ARG A 58 -29.96 11.79 -8.75
N SER A 59 -30.54 11.15 -9.75
CA SER A 59 -30.41 11.54 -11.15
C SER A 59 -31.65 12.32 -11.59
N VAL A 60 -31.46 13.35 -12.40
CA VAL A 60 -32.53 13.84 -13.30
C VAL A 60 -32.58 12.96 -14.56
N ALA A 61 -33.65 13.07 -15.35
CA ALA A 61 -33.90 12.19 -16.49
C ALA A 61 -32.71 12.17 -17.47
N CYS A 62 -32.01 11.03 -17.55
CA CYS A 62 -30.97 10.78 -18.54
C CYS A 62 -30.79 9.28 -18.76
N ALA A 63 -30.80 8.84 -20.02
CA ALA A 63 -30.65 7.44 -20.38
C ALA A 63 -29.25 6.93 -19.97
N GLY A 64 -29.24 5.96 -19.04
CA GLY A 64 -28.03 5.37 -18.47
C GLY A 64 -27.58 5.95 -17.13
N GLY A 65 -28.06 7.13 -16.73
CA GLY A 65 -27.74 7.76 -15.43
C GLY A 65 -26.27 8.23 -15.28
N PRO A 66 -26.01 9.30 -14.50
CA PRO A 66 -24.65 9.74 -14.18
C PRO A 66 -23.95 8.73 -13.27
N ARG A 67 -22.62 8.66 -13.35
CA ARG A 67 -21.78 7.95 -12.38
C ARG A 67 -21.17 8.96 -11.41
N VAL A 68 -21.49 8.82 -10.11
CA VAL A 68 -20.84 9.60 -9.05
C VAL A 68 -19.57 8.88 -8.63
N VAL A 69 -18.49 9.63 -8.45
CA VAL A 69 -17.24 9.14 -7.87
C VAL A 69 -16.89 10.02 -6.68
N VAL A 70 -16.54 9.37 -5.57
CA VAL A 70 -16.10 9.99 -4.33
C VAL A 70 -14.64 9.61 -4.11
N THR A 71 -13.78 10.59 -3.94
CA THR A 71 -12.37 10.37 -3.55
C THR A 71 -12.03 11.14 -2.29
N ILE A 72 -11.13 10.59 -1.47
CA ILE A 72 -10.58 11.24 -0.28
C ILE A 72 -9.06 11.18 -0.41
N GLY A 73 -8.44 12.33 -0.65
CA GLY A 73 -7.06 12.34 -1.14
C GLY A 73 -6.98 11.64 -2.50
N GLU A 74 -6.11 10.64 -2.60
CA GLU A 74 -5.92 9.84 -3.83
C GLU A 74 -6.82 8.60 -3.89
N THR A 75 -7.36 8.17 -2.74
CA THR A 75 -8.18 6.95 -2.66
C THR A 75 -9.58 7.19 -3.22
N ARG A 76 -9.99 6.33 -4.16
CA ARG A 76 -11.36 6.27 -4.65
C ARG A 76 -12.23 5.43 -3.71
N VAL A 77 -13.05 6.10 -2.90
CA VAL A 77 -13.90 5.45 -1.89
C VAL A 77 -15.18 4.86 -2.49
N LEU A 78 -15.78 5.56 -3.48
CA LEU A 78 -17.05 5.13 -4.07
C LEU A 78 -17.08 5.44 -5.56
N SER A 79 -17.62 4.52 -6.36
CA SER A 79 -17.93 4.74 -7.78
C SER A 79 -19.19 3.99 -8.16
N ALA A 80 -20.30 4.71 -8.36
CA ALA A 80 -21.59 4.07 -8.63
C ALA A 80 -22.42 4.85 -9.64
N ARG A 81 -23.21 4.11 -10.42
CA ARG A 81 -24.19 4.66 -11.36
C ARG A 81 -25.45 5.03 -10.58
N VAL A 82 -25.98 6.23 -10.83
CA VAL A 82 -27.19 6.74 -10.21
C VAL A 82 -28.30 6.77 -11.25
N THR A 83 -29.28 5.88 -11.13
CA THR A 83 -30.43 5.82 -12.06
C THR A 83 -31.73 6.31 -11.42
N SER A 84 -31.81 6.28 -10.09
CA SER A 84 -32.99 6.70 -9.35
C SER A 84 -33.26 8.20 -9.48
N ARG A 85 -34.52 8.55 -9.73
CA ARG A 85 -35.01 9.95 -9.67
C ARG A 85 -35.36 10.40 -8.25
N ARG A 86 -35.49 9.45 -7.32
CA ARG A 86 -35.66 9.70 -5.88
C ARG A 86 -34.29 9.76 -5.21
N TRP A 87 -34.19 10.50 -4.12
CA TRP A 87 -32.97 10.52 -3.30
C TRP A 87 -32.67 9.11 -2.79
N VAL A 88 -31.46 8.63 -3.09
CA VAL A 88 -30.91 7.37 -2.61
C VAL A 88 -29.60 7.65 -1.91
N THR A 89 -29.29 6.85 -0.89
CA THR A 89 -27.99 6.93 -0.20
C THR A 89 -27.13 5.79 -0.68
N LEU A 90 -26.01 6.14 -1.32
CA LEU A 90 -24.97 5.19 -1.67
C LEU A 90 -23.97 5.13 -0.52
N LYS A 91 -23.50 3.95 -0.17
CA LYS A 91 -22.52 3.74 0.90
C LYS A 91 -21.34 2.94 0.38
N ALA A 92 -20.15 3.28 0.85
CA ALA A 92 -18.96 2.49 0.66
C ALA A 92 -17.99 2.73 1.82
N SER A 93 -17.10 1.77 2.03
CA SER A 93 -16.03 1.87 3.02
C SER A 93 -14.70 1.73 2.31
N ALA A 94 -13.69 2.47 2.76
CA ALA A 94 -12.33 2.37 2.24
C ALA A 94 -11.30 2.77 3.30
N SER A 95 -10.14 2.13 3.21
CA SER A 95 -8.94 2.56 3.91
C SER A 95 -8.37 3.80 3.21
N VAL A 96 -8.11 4.87 3.95
CA VAL A 96 -7.55 6.12 3.43
C VAL A 96 -6.41 6.58 4.32
N LEU A 97 -5.51 7.40 3.79
CA LEU A 97 -4.51 8.05 4.64
C LEU A 97 -5.19 8.95 5.67
N ALA A 98 -4.98 8.69 6.97
CA ALA A 98 -5.58 9.45 8.05
C ALA A 98 -5.13 10.93 8.04
N GLY A 99 -5.89 11.81 8.70
CA GLY A 99 -5.57 13.22 8.83
C GLY A 99 -6.36 14.14 7.89
N ARG A 100 -5.82 15.32 7.57
CA ARG A 100 -6.50 16.31 6.71
C ARG A 100 -6.36 15.89 5.24
N ARG A 101 -7.48 15.57 4.60
CA ARG A 101 -7.57 15.16 3.20
C ARG A 101 -8.55 16.02 2.42
N THR A 102 -8.44 15.98 1.09
CA THR A 102 -9.40 16.63 0.19
C THR A 102 -10.46 15.61 -0.19
N LEU A 103 -11.70 15.84 0.25
CA LEU A 103 -12.87 15.13 -0.26
C LEU A 103 -13.22 15.71 -1.63
N THR A 104 -13.33 14.87 -2.65
CA THR A 104 -13.78 15.25 -3.99
C THR A 104 -15.00 14.43 -4.39
N LEU A 105 -16.08 15.11 -4.76
CA LEU A 105 -17.19 14.53 -5.50
C LEU A 105 -17.02 14.87 -6.97
N ARG A 106 -17.12 13.90 -7.87
CA ARG A 106 -17.12 14.17 -9.31
C ARG A 106 -18.15 13.34 -10.05
N VAL A 107 -18.63 13.88 -11.17
CA VAL A 107 -19.39 13.09 -12.16
C VAL A 107 -18.40 12.48 -13.16
N ALA A 108 -18.40 11.16 -13.28
CA ALA A 108 -17.60 10.45 -14.27
C ALA A 108 -18.34 10.28 -15.60
N GLY A 109 -17.63 10.49 -16.70
CA GLY A 109 -18.17 10.39 -18.06
C GLY A 109 -18.83 11.68 -18.57
N THR A 110 -19.03 11.77 -19.88
CA THR A 110 -19.62 12.94 -20.55
C THR A 110 -21.13 12.78 -20.73
N ARG A 111 -21.60 11.55 -20.97
CA ARG A 111 -23.03 11.19 -21.04
C ARG A 111 -23.66 11.36 -19.66
N CYS A 112 -24.76 12.09 -19.58
CA CYS A 112 -25.45 12.43 -18.34
C CYS A 112 -24.68 13.34 -17.35
N ARG A 113 -23.60 14.01 -17.78
CA ARG A 113 -22.78 14.82 -16.84
C ARG A 113 -23.58 15.84 -16.03
N ARG A 114 -24.60 16.48 -16.61
CA ARG A 114 -25.45 17.49 -15.94
C ARG A 114 -26.61 16.90 -15.14
N ALA A 115 -26.70 15.57 -15.06
CA ALA A 115 -27.86 14.88 -14.51
C ALA A 115 -27.76 14.59 -13.00
N LEU A 116 -26.59 14.73 -12.38
CA LEU A 116 -26.41 14.39 -10.97
C LEU A 116 -26.90 15.52 -10.06
N ARG A 117 -27.64 15.15 -9.01
CA ARG A 117 -27.94 16.00 -7.86
C ARG A 117 -27.37 15.35 -6.62
N VAL A 118 -26.68 16.14 -5.80
CA VAL A 118 -26.09 15.70 -4.53
C VAL A 118 -26.69 16.54 -3.42
N ASP A 119 -27.21 15.87 -2.39
CA ASP A 119 -27.78 16.52 -1.20
C ASP A 119 -26.70 16.62 -0.12
N ARG A 120 -26.17 15.48 0.32
CA ARG A 120 -25.26 15.41 1.47
C ARG A 120 -24.24 14.30 1.31
N VAL A 121 -23.04 14.54 1.83
CA VAL A 121 -22.02 13.53 2.11
C VAL A 121 -21.93 13.35 3.62
N THR A 122 -21.92 12.12 4.09
CA THR A 122 -21.60 11.78 5.48
C THR A 122 -20.33 10.97 5.50
N LEU A 123 -19.36 11.38 6.31
CA LEU A 123 -18.15 10.61 6.59
C LEU A 123 -18.21 10.14 8.04
N ALA A 124 -18.25 8.84 8.25
CA ALA A 124 -18.11 8.23 9.56
C ALA A 124 -16.76 7.50 9.64
N GLU A 125 -16.26 7.33 10.86
CA GLU A 125 -15.18 6.39 11.12
C GLU A 125 -15.69 4.98 10.77
N GLY A 126 -15.04 4.34 9.82
CA GLY A 126 -15.38 2.98 9.44
C GLY A 126 -15.01 2.02 10.56
N ALA A 127 -15.81 0.98 10.78
CA ALA A 127 -15.35 -0.14 11.58
C ALA A 127 -14.11 -0.71 10.89
N GLN A 128 -12.99 -0.84 11.63
CA GLN A 128 -11.88 -1.65 11.14
C GLN A 128 -12.43 -3.07 11.00
N LYS A 129 -12.68 -3.51 9.76
CA LYS A 129 -12.70 -4.96 9.51
C LYS A 129 -11.31 -5.42 9.93
N GLN A 130 -11.23 -6.27 10.96
CA GLN A 130 -10.05 -7.07 11.18
C GLN A 130 -9.85 -7.88 9.89
N ARG A 131 -9.08 -7.33 8.95
CA ARG A 131 -8.49 -8.13 7.89
C ARG A 131 -7.55 -9.04 8.66
N THR A 132 -7.85 -10.34 8.65
CA THR A 132 -6.86 -11.33 9.01
C THR A 132 -5.63 -11.03 8.16
N ILE A 133 -4.49 -10.77 8.81
CA ILE A 133 -3.21 -10.56 8.14
C ILE A 133 -3.02 -11.74 7.19
N TRP A 134 -2.82 -11.43 5.92
CA TRP A 134 -2.61 -12.46 4.91
C TRP A 134 -1.19 -13.00 5.05
N VAL A 135 -1.06 -14.27 5.39
CA VAL A 135 0.23 -14.96 5.39
C VAL A 135 0.31 -15.83 4.13
N PRO A 136 1.36 -15.72 3.30
CA PRO A 136 1.53 -16.59 2.15
C PRO A 136 1.67 -18.05 2.58
N SER A 137 1.09 -18.97 1.80
CA SER A 137 1.40 -20.39 1.91
C SER A 137 2.90 -20.62 1.62
N PRO A 138 3.58 -21.61 2.24
CA PRO A 138 4.95 -21.97 1.90
C PRO A 138 5.19 -22.22 0.40
N THR A 139 4.15 -22.61 -0.34
CA THR A 139 4.21 -22.89 -1.78
C THR A 139 3.71 -21.74 -2.67
N THR A 140 3.64 -20.51 -2.15
CA THR A 140 3.11 -19.36 -2.91
C THR A 140 4.02 -19.04 -4.09
N THR A 141 3.51 -19.12 -5.31
CA THR A 141 4.29 -18.71 -6.50
C THR A 141 4.32 -17.18 -6.58
N TRP A 142 5.46 -16.63 -7.00
CA TRP A 142 5.69 -15.19 -6.86
C TRP A 142 6.39 -14.55 -8.05
N GLN A 143 6.23 -13.23 -8.16
CA GLN A 143 6.91 -12.35 -9.08
C GLN A 143 7.40 -11.13 -8.32
N TRP A 144 8.70 -10.87 -8.37
CA TRP A 144 9.30 -9.64 -7.87
C TRP A 144 9.63 -8.73 -9.05
N GLN A 145 9.01 -7.56 -9.12
CA GLN A 145 9.26 -6.59 -10.18
C GLN A 145 9.22 -5.16 -9.63
N LEU A 146 10.39 -4.57 -9.45
CA LEU A 146 10.55 -3.22 -8.91
C LEU A 146 10.82 -2.17 -10.01
N SER A 147 11.02 -2.59 -11.26
CA SER A 147 11.31 -1.68 -12.37
C SER A 147 10.42 -1.87 -13.60
N GLY A 148 10.31 -0.79 -14.36
CA GLY A 148 9.50 -0.71 -15.58
C GLY A 148 7.99 -0.82 -15.32
N THR A 149 7.22 -1.02 -16.39
CA THR A 149 5.79 -1.27 -16.27
C THR A 149 5.56 -2.69 -15.74
N ILE A 150 4.84 -2.82 -14.63
CA ILE A 150 4.51 -4.11 -14.00
C ILE A 150 3.80 -5.03 -15.00
N ASP A 151 4.39 -6.19 -15.29
CA ASP A 151 3.80 -7.20 -16.17
C ASP A 151 2.80 -8.06 -15.40
N THR A 152 1.54 -7.62 -15.41
CA THR A 152 0.43 -8.34 -14.78
C THR A 152 0.01 -9.60 -15.53
N SER A 153 0.68 -10.01 -16.61
CA SER A 153 0.36 -11.26 -17.33
C SER A 153 1.07 -12.49 -16.76
N VAL A 154 2.19 -12.29 -16.05
CA VAL A 154 2.97 -13.37 -15.41
C VAL A 154 2.08 -14.21 -14.48
N ASP A 155 2.13 -15.53 -14.62
CA ASP A 155 1.36 -16.43 -13.74
C ASP A 155 2.06 -16.59 -12.38
N ALA A 156 1.66 -15.76 -11.43
CA ALA A 156 2.12 -15.77 -10.05
C ALA A 156 0.96 -15.46 -9.09
N GLN A 157 0.93 -16.14 -7.95
CA GLN A 157 -0.08 -15.91 -6.91
C GLN A 157 0.15 -14.60 -6.14
N MET A 158 1.41 -14.18 -6.05
CA MET A 158 1.83 -12.97 -5.35
C MET A 158 2.75 -12.13 -6.24
N TYR A 159 2.57 -10.81 -6.19
CA TYR A 159 3.43 -9.82 -6.84
C TYR A 159 4.05 -8.92 -5.79
N ASP A 160 5.37 -8.80 -5.78
CA ASP A 160 6.11 -7.82 -5.01
C ASP A 160 6.56 -6.68 -5.92
N VAL A 161 6.06 -5.47 -5.64
CA VAL A 161 6.15 -4.31 -6.52
C VAL A 161 6.35 -3.03 -5.71
N ASP A 162 6.98 -2.05 -6.34
CA ASP A 162 7.37 -0.78 -5.70
C ASP A 162 6.18 0.00 -5.13
N LEU A 163 6.31 0.46 -3.87
CA LEU A 163 5.30 1.27 -3.19
C LEU A 163 4.93 2.53 -3.97
N PHE A 164 5.90 3.28 -4.46
CA PHE A 164 5.67 4.63 -4.99
C PHE A 164 5.29 4.59 -6.46
N ASP A 165 6.02 3.81 -7.26
CA ASP A 165 5.90 3.77 -8.71
C ASP A 165 4.74 2.90 -9.19
N THR A 166 4.22 2.01 -8.33
CA THR A 166 3.01 1.24 -8.63
C THR A 166 1.74 2.00 -8.23
N PRO A 167 0.86 2.36 -9.18
CA PRO A 167 -0.41 3.00 -8.84
C PRO A 167 -1.39 1.98 -8.24
N ALA A 168 -2.31 2.45 -7.39
CA ALA A 168 -3.35 1.60 -6.79
C ALA A 168 -4.19 0.81 -7.81
N SER A 169 -4.33 1.33 -9.04
CA SER A 169 -5.05 0.62 -10.11
C SER A 169 -4.39 -0.68 -10.54
N VAL A 170 -3.06 -0.80 -10.44
CA VAL A 170 -2.35 -2.06 -10.73
C VAL A 170 -2.64 -3.07 -9.63
N VAL A 171 -2.62 -2.64 -8.36
CA VAL A 171 -3.02 -3.48 -7.22
C VAL A 171 -4.47 -3.95 -7.35
N GLU A 172 -5.39 -3.06 -7.72
CA GLU A 172 -6.79 -3.42 -8.04
C GLU A 172 -6.87 -4.48 -9.15
N THR A 173 -6.05 -4.38 -10.20
CA THR A 173 -5.99 -5.37 -11.29
C THR A 173 -5.50 -6.73 -10.81
N LEU A 174 -4.42 -6.76 -10.02
CA LEU A 174 -3.89 -8.01 -9.44
C LEU A 174 -4.94 -8.71 -8.56
N HIS A 175 -5.62 -7.95 -7.71
CA HIS A 175 -6.70 -8.47 -6.87
C HIS A 175 -7.89 -8.99 -7.67
N ALA A 176 -8.26 -8.30 -8.75
CA ALA A 176 -9.32 -8.76 -9.65
C ALA A 176 -8.97 -10.09 -10.36
N GLN A 177 -7.69 -10.43 -10.45
CA GLN A 177 -7.17 -11.71 -10.93
C GLN A 177 -7.00 -12.77 -9.82
N GLY A 178 -7.40 -12.46 -8.58
CA GLY A 178 -7.26 -13.35 -7.42
C GLY A 178 -5.85 -13.43 -6.85
N ARG A 179 -4.97 -12.48 -7.21
CA ARG A 179 -3.57 -12.43 -6.77
C ARG A 179 -3.40 -11.52 -5.56
N ARG A 180 -2.25 -11.64 -4.90
CA ARG A 180 -1.82 -10.81 -3.76
C ARG A 180 -0.75 -9.80 -4.19
N ALA A 181 -0.71 -8.67 -3.51
CA ALA A 181 0.28 -7.62 -3.75
C ALA A 181 1.08 -7.30 -2.48
N VAL A 182 2.41 -7.39 -2.60
CA VAL A 182 3.38 -6.96 -1.59
C VAL A 182 3.93 -5.60 -1.99
N CYS A 183 4.06 -4.73 -0.99
CA CYS A 183 4.48 -3.35 -1.12
C CYS A 183 5.96 -3.23 -0.77
N TYR A 184 6.83 -3.14 -1.77
CA TYR A 184 8.25 -2.86 -1.55
C TYR A 184 8.46 -1.44 -1.05
N LEU A 185 9.21 -1.29 0.02
CA LEU A 185 9.76 -0.01 0.48
C LEU A 185 11.14 -0.24 1.08
N SER A 186 12.09 0.67 0.83
CA SER A 186 13.30 0.68 1.64
C SER A 186 12.98 1.24 3.03
N ALA A 187 13.34 0.48 4.06
CA ALA A 187 13.10 0.83 5.46
C ALA A 187 14.37 1.24 6.19
N GLY A 188 15.53 0.69 5.83
CA GLY A 188 16.82 1.06 6.43
C GLY A 188 17.70 1.97 5.57
N SER A 189 17.21 2.40 4.40
CA SER A 189 17.91 3.40 3.58
C SER A 189 17.00 4.57 3.16
N PHE A 190 17.64 5.69 2.84
CA PHE A 190 17.09 6.87 2.20
C PHE A 190 17.36 6.82 0.72
N GLU A 191 16.33 7.07 -0.10
CA GLU A 191 16.41 7.11 -1.55
C GLU A 191 16.06 8.52 -2.05
N THR A 192 17.00 9.17 -2.74
CA THR A 192 16.87 10.59 -3.12
C THR A 192 15.64 10.89 -4.01
N GLY A 193 15.22 9.93 -4.83
CA GLY A 193 14.12 10.09 -5.80
C GLY A 193 12.70 9.97 -5.22
N ARG A 194 12.55 9.57 -3.94
CA ARG A 194 11.22 9.29 -3.37
C ARG A 194 10.45 10.58 -3.06
N PRO A 195 9.12 10.60 -3.23
CA PRO A 195 8.32 11.81 -3.04
C PRO A 195 8.31 12.30 -1.58
N ASP A 196 8.66 11.44 -0.63
CA ASP A 196 8.79 11.74 0.80
C ASP A 196 10.24 12.01 1.25
N ALA A 197 11.22 12.09 0.33
CA ALA A 197 12.64 12.29 0.67
C ALA A 197 12.88 13.50 1.60
N ARG A 198 12.08 14.57 1.47
CA ARG A 198 12.19 15.76 2.33
C ARG A 198 11.78 15.54 3.80
N ALA A 199 11.15 14.40 4.12
CA ALA A 199 10.80 14.04 5.49
C ALA A 199 12.02 13.58 6.30
N PHE A 200 13.11 13.19 5.64
CA PHE A 200 14.32 12.70 6.28
C PHE A 200 15.29 13.87 6.57
N PRO A 201 15.55 14.21 7.84
CA PRO A 201 16.55 15.21 8.17
C PRO A 201 17.96 14.67 7.90
N ALA A 202 18.90 15.54 7.53
CA ALA A 202 20.28 15.15 7.25
C ALA A 202 20.96 14.38 8.40
N ALA A 203 20.53 14.61 9.64
CA ALA A 203 21.07 13.94 10.83
C ALA A 203 20.80 12.42 10.91
N VAL A 204 19.88 11.89 10.11
CA VAL A 204 19.64 10.43 10.02
C VAL A 204 20.21 9.80 8.75
N LEU A 205 20.90 10.57 7.91
CA LEU A 205 21.49 10.10 6.65
C LEU A 205 22.95 9.71 6.87
N GLY A 206 23.28 8.46 6.57
CA GLY A 206 24.61 7.88 6.74
C GLY A 206 25.40 7.83 5.44
N GLU A 207 26.27 6.82 5.36
CA GLU A 207 27.07 6.55 4.18
C GLU A 207 26.22 6.02 3.02
N PRO A 208 26.66 6.22 1.76
CA PRO A 208 26.01 5.61 0.60
C PRO A 208 25.94 4.09 0.69
N LEU A 209 24.89 3.49 0.15
CA LEU A 209 24.82 2.05 -0.05
C LEU A 209 25.80 1.63 -1.15
N ASP A 210 26.45 0.47 -0.97
CA ASP A 210 27.38 -0.03 -1.98
C ASP A 210 26.62 -0.38 -3.27
N GLY A 211 27.15 0.07 -4.42
CA GLY A 211 26.47 -0.04 -5.71
C GLY A 211 25.35 0.99 -5.97
N TYR A 212 24.88 1.73 -4.96
CA TYR A 212 23.74 2.66 -5.07
C TYR A 212 24.09 4.06 -4.53
N PRO A 213 24.76 4.92 -5.31
CA PRO A 213 25.31 6.20 -4.82
C PRO A 213 24.25 7.23 -4.40
N ASP A 214 23.03 7.11 -4.93
CA ASP A 214 21.89 7.98 -4.62
C ASP A 214 21.05 7.50 -3.43
N GLU A 215 21.51 6.43 -2.79
CA GLU A 215 20.88 5.77 -1.65
C GLU A 215 21.82 5.78 -0.45
N ARG A 216 21.30 6.02 0.76
CA ARG A 216 22.10 6.18 1.98
C ARG A 216 21.52 5.39 3.13
N TRP A 217 22.36 4.79 3.96
CA TRP A 217 21.92 4.12 5.17
C TRP A 217 21.25 5.09 6.15
N LEU A 218 20.28 4.61 6.92
CA LEU A 218 19.57 5.39 7.94
C LEU A 218 20.07 5.10 9.36
N ASP A 219 20.06 6.11 10.22
CA ASP A 219 20.26 5.90 11.67
C ASP A 219 19.00 5.31 12.32
N ILE A 220 18.86 3.98 12.24
CA ILE A 220 17.71 3.22 12.75
C ILE A 220 17.46 3.37 14.27
N ARG A 221 18.42 3.93 15.02
CA ARG A 221 18.25 4.25 16.44
C ARG A 221 17.24 5.39 16.65
N ARG A 222 17.07 6.25 15.65
CA ARG A 222 16.18 7.42 15.66
C ARG A 222 14.74 7.07 15.28
N LEU A 223 14.14 6.13 16.02
CA LEU A 223 12.73 5.76 15.87
C LEU A 223 11.77 6.94 16.03
N ASP A 224 12.15 7.96 16.79
CA ASP A 224 11.39 9.21 16.94
C ASP A 224 11.25 9.98 15.61
N VAL A 225 12.20 9.79 14.68
CA VAL A 225 12.20 10.39 13.34
C VAL A 225 11.70 9.39 12.30
N LEU A 226 12.28 8.20 12.26
CA LEU A 226 12.02 7.21 11.21
C LEU A 226 10.68 6.52 11.36
N GLY A 227 10.23 6.31 12.61
CA GLY A 227 8.98 5.61 12.89
C GLY A 227 7.77 6.23 12.17
N PRO A 228 7.49 7.54 12.36
CA PRO A 228 6.41 8.22 11.65
C PRO A 228 6.51 8.18 10.12
N ILE A 229 7.73 8.13 9.57
CA ILE A 229 7.95 8.07 8.11
C ILE A 229 7.60 6.68 7.58
N MET A 230 8.11 5.63 8.23
CA MET A 230 7.81 4.23 7.85
C MET A 230 6.33 3.91 8.04
N GLU A 231 5.74 4.38 9.13
CA GLU A 231 4.31 4.31 9.36
C GLU A 231 3.49 4.99 8.25
N ALA A 232 3.93 6.15 7.77
CA ALA A 232 3.26 6.84 6.66
C ALA A 232 3.41 6.09 5.32
N ARG A 233 4.57 5.46 5.08
CA ARG A 233 4.78 4.58 3.91
C ARG A 233 3.86 3.35 3.97
N MET A 234 3.75 2.70 5.14
CA MET A 234 2.84 1.57 5.33
C MET A 234 1.36 1.98 5.26
N ASP A 235 1.01 3.19 5.72
CA ASP A 235 -0.33 3.75 5.52
C ASP A 235 -0.63 3.93 4.02
N LEU A 236 0.37 4.34 3.23
CA LEU A 236 0.24 4.44 1.78
C LEU A 236 0.06 3.07 1.14
N CYS A 237 0.85 2.05 1.52
CA CYS A 237 0.66 0.66 1.09
C CYS A 237 -0.79 0.20 1.35
N ARG A 238 -1.28 0.38 2.58
CA ARG A 238 -2.66 0.04 2.94
C ARG A 238 -3.68 0.79 2.08
N SER A 239 -3.49 2.09 1.86
CA SER A 239 -4.42 2.92 1.08
C SER A 239 -4.45 2.59 -0.41
N LYS A 240 -3.35 2.06 -0.95
CA LYS A 240 -3.24 1.53 -2.32
C LYS A 240 -3.79 0.11 -2.45
N GLY A 241 -4.09 -0.55 -1.33
CA GLY A 241 -4.75 -1.86 -1.28
C GLY A 241 -3.80 -3.04 -1.11
N PHE A 242 -2.51 -2.82 -0.88
CA PHE A 242 -1.54 -3.92 -0.69
C PHE A 242 -1.94 -4.87 0.45
N ASP A 243 -1.46 -6.11 0.36
CA ASP A 243 -1.70 -7.18 1.34
C ASP A 243 -0.53 -7.36 2.33
N ALA A 244 0.69 -7.01 1.92
CA ALA A 244 1.90 -7.12 2.73
C ALA A 244 2.93 -6.04 2.40
N VAL A 245 4.02 -6.02 3.17
CA VAL A 245 5.19 -5.13 3.02
C VAL A 245 6.46 -5.95 2.89
N GLU A 246 7.31 -5.60 1.93
CA GLU A 246 8.73 -5.95 1.90
C GLU A 246 9.51 -4.73 2.39
N ALA A 247 10.10 -4.82 3.59
CA ALA A 247 10.88 -3.73 4.17
C ALA A 247 12.37 -3.99 3.91
N ASP A 248 12.95 -3.26 2.97
CA ASP A 248 14.32 -3.49 2.50
C ASP A 248 15.39 -2.79 3.34
N ASN A 249 16.64 -3.23 3.18
CA ASN A 249 17.83 -2.69 3.85
C ASN A 249 17.75 -2.76 5.37
N VAL A 250 17.19 -3.85 5.91
CA VAL A 250 16.95 -4.03 7.35
C VAL A 250 18.06 -4.80 8.07
N ASP A 251 19.30 -4.67 7.58
CA ASP A 251 20.53 -5.31 8.08
C ASP A 251 21.71 -4.32 8.16
N GLY A 252 21.43 -3.03 8.34
CA GLY A 252 22.42 -1.96 8.32
C GLY A 252 23.53 -2.05 9.38
N TYR A 253 23.31 -2.79 10.48
CA TYR A 253 24.36 -3.05 11.50
C TYR A 253 25.49 -3.96 11.00
N ALA A 254 25.22 -4.80 9.99
CA ALA A 254 26.23 -5.65 9.35
C ALA A 254 26.95 -4.92 8.20
N ASN A 255 26.57 -3.68 7.92
CA ASN A 255 27.03 -2.88 6.79
C ASN A 255 27.79 -1.62 7.25
N LYS A 256 28.52 -1.00 6.31
CA LYS A 256 29.19 0.29 6.53
C LYS A 256 28.18 1.44 6.47
N SER A 257 27.28 1.50 7.44
CA SER A 257 26.18 2.47 7.46
C SER A 257 26.60 3.92 7.71
N GLY A 258 27.82 4.14 8.22
CA GLY A 258 28.24 5.45 8.75
C GLY A 258 27.74 5.72 10.17
N PHE A 259 26.99 4.78 10.75
CA PHE A 259 26.51 4.85 12.12
C PHE A 259 27.03 3.64 12.93
N PRO A 260 27.26 3.80 14.24
CA PRO A 260 27.64 2.69 15.11
C PRO A 260 26.41 1.86 15.47
N LEU A 261 25.75 1.28 14.47
CA LEU A 261 24.56 0.44 14.65
C LEU A 261 24.97 -0.89 15.27
N THR A 262 24.23 -1.30 16.30
CA THR A 262 24.42 -2.61 16.94
C THR A 262 23.37 -3.61 16.46
N ALA A 263 23.61 -4.90 16.67
CA ALA A 263 22.61 -5.94 16.45
C ALA A 263 21.31 -5.65 17.22
N ASP A 264 21.40 -5.17 18.47
CA ASP A 264 20.23 -4.81 19.28
C ASP A 264 19.44 -3.61 18.72
N ASP A 265 20.13 -2.65 18.08
CA ASP A 265 19.47 -1.55 17.37
C ASP A 265 18.66 -2.07 16.19
N GLN A 266 19.22 -3.00 15.41
CA GLN A 266 18.53 -3.64 14.30
C GLN A 266 17.32 -4.45 14.77
N LEU A 267 17.47 -5.27 15.82
CA LEU A 267 16.36 -6.03 16.41
C LEU A 267 15.21 -5.13 16.84
N ARG A 268 15.50 -4.01 17.51
CA ARG A 268 14.45 -3.05 17.91
C ARG A 268 13.76 -2.46 16.70
N TYR A 269 14.50 -2.05 15.68
CA TYR A 269 13.95 -1.44 14.48
C TYR A 269 13.08 -2.42 13.68
N ASN A 270 13.57 -3.64 13.45
CA ASN A 270 12.87 -4.68 12.67
C ASN A 270 11.58 -5.13 13.39
N ARG A 271 11.60 -5.25 14.72
CA ARG A 271 10.39 -5.51 15.52
C ARG A 271 9.39 -4.36 15.46
N PHE A 272 9.86 -3.11 15.45
CA PHE A 272 8.99 -1.95 15.24
C PHE A 272 8.31 -2.01 13.87
N LEU A 273 9.05 -2.31 12.79
CA LEU A 273 8.49 -2.43 11.45
C LEU A 273 7.41 -3.50 11.37
N ALA A 274 7.68 -4.68 11.95
CA ALA A 274 6.72 -5.77 11.99
C ALA A 274 5.42 -5.37 12.72
N ALA A 275 5.55 -4.80 13.93
CA ALA A 275 4.41 -4.32 14.70
C ALA A 275 3.62 -3.22 13.96
N ALA A 276 4.32 -2.31 13.28
CA ALA A 276 3.71 -1.23 12.52
C ALA A 276 2.93 -1.73 11.29
N ALA A 277 3.44 -2.75 10.59
CA ALA A 277 2.75 -3.40 9.48
C ALA A 277 1.51 -4.17 9.97
N HIS A 278 1.65 -4.98 11.02
CA HIS A 278 0.55 -5.75 11.60
C HIS A 278 -0.57 -4.85 12.14
N ALA A 279 -0.23 -3.71 12.76
CA ALA A 279 -1.22 -2.71 13.20
C ALA A 279 -2.04 -2.13 12.04
N ARG A 280 -1.56 -2.25 10.81
CA ARG A 280 -2.23 -1.82 9.57
C ARG A 280 -2.92 -2.96 8.84
N GLY A 281 -2.89 -4.18 9.40
CA GLY A 281 -3.43 -5.39 8.78
C GLY A 281 -2.63 -5.85 7.55
N LEU A 282 -1.37 -5.43 7.46
CA LEU A 282 -0.43 -5.84 6.42
C LEU A 282 0.45 -6.95 6.98
N SER A 283 0.70 -7.98 6.18
CA SER A 283 1.78 -8.93 6.45
C SER A 283 3.15 -8.29 6.20
N ILE A 284 4.22 -8.86 6.72
CA ILE A 284 5.57 -8.36 6.53
C ILE A 284 6.61 -9.47 6.36
N GLY A 285 7.48 -9.31 5.36
CA GLY A 285 8.61 -10.19 5.09
C GLY A 285 9.90 -9.69 5.73
N LEU A 286 10.70 -10.60 6.28
CA LEU A 286 12.08 -10.28 6.66
C LEU A 286 12.96 -10.34 5.42
N LYS A 287 13.59 -9.23 5.08
CA LYS A 287 14.52 -9.11 3.96
C LYS A 287 15.95 -9.32 4.44
N ASN A 288 16.64 -10.35 3.94
CA ASN A 288 18.01 -10.69 4.30
C ASN A 288 18.18 -10.87 5.84
N ASP A 289 18.88 -9.95 6.54
CA ASP A 289 19.16 -9.95 8.01
C ASP A 289 19.28 -11.35 8.64
N LEU A 290 20.08 -12.18 7.99
CA LEU A 290 20.11 -13.62 8.22
C LEU A 290 20.63 -13.98 9.63
N ASP A 291 21.38 -13.07 10.28
CA ASP A 291 22.00 -13.28 11.61
C ASP A 291 20.95 -13.17 12.73
N GLN A 292 19.83 -12.51 12.45
CA GLN A 292 18.78 -12.25 13.42
C GLN A 292 17.51 -13.07 13.17
N VAL A 293 17.50 -13.94 12.17
CA VAL A 293 16.33 -14.76 11.79
C VAL A 293 15.69 -15.44 12.99
N ALA A 294 16.47 -16.12 13.85
CA ALA A 294 15.91 -16.82 15.00
C ALA A 294 15.19 -15.90 16.01
N GLN A 295 15.59 -14.62 16.09
CA GLN A 295 15.04 -13.64 17.02
C GLN A 295 13.91 -12.80 16.40
N LEU A 296 13.83 -12.76 15.07
CA LEU A 296 12.86 -11.97 14.31
C LEU A 296 11.73 -12.83 13.73
N GLU A 297 11.98 -14.08 13.35
CA GLU A 297 10.99 -14.99 12.75
C GLU A 297 9.63 -14.95 13.44
N PRO A 298 9.51 -14.96 14.79
CA PRO A 298 8.19 -14.94 15.44
C PRO A 298 7.34 -13.71 15.12
N GLY A 299 7.99 -12.58 14.77
CA GLY A 299 7.33 -11.31 14.42
C GLY A 299 7.11 -11.10 12.93
N PHE A 300 7.71 -11.91 12.05
CA PHE A 300 7.60 -11.77 10.59
C PHE A 300 6.78 -12.92 10.00
N ASP A 301 6.10 -12.68 8.88
CA ASP A 301 5.14 -13.63 8.30
C ASP A 301 5.77 -14.55 7.25
N TRP A 302 6.89 -14.13 6.66
CA TRP A 302 7.67 -14.82 5.64
C TRP A 302 9.08 -14.20 5.55
N ALA A 303 9.95 -14.78 4.75
CA ALA A 303 11.27 -14.23 4.44
C ALA A 303 11.46 -14.07 2.94
N LEU A 304 12.20 -13.03 2.54
CA LEU A 304 12.76 -12.88 1.19
C LEU A 304 14.26 -12.68 1.34
N ASN A 305 15.02 -13.52 0.66
CA ASN A 305 16.47 -13.42 0.66
C ASN A 305 17.00 -13.34 -0.77
N GLU A 306 18.09 -12.61 -0.90
CA GLU A 306 18.92 -12.61 -2.09
C GLU A 306 20.15 -13.48 -1.84
N GLN A 307 20.43 -14.36 -2.79
CA GLN A 307 21.72 -14.99 -2.98
C GLN A 307 22.19 -15.97 -1.90
N CYS A 308 21.31 -16.54 -1.07
CA CYS A 308 21.78 -17.49 -0.06
C CYS A 308 22.48 -18.73 -0.65
N PHE A 309 22.18 -19.14 -1.89
CA PHE A 309 22.88 -20.27 -2.51
C PHE A 309 24.25 -19.85 -3.02
N GLN A 310 24.35 -18.65 -3.60
CA GLN A 310 25.63 -18.08 -4.04
C GLN A 310 26.62 -17.92 -2.88
N TYR A 311 26.12 -17.60 -1.68
CA TYR A 311 26.96 -17.34 -0.51
C TYR A 311 26.97 -18.47 0.55
N ASP A 312 26.30 -19.60 0.30
CA ASP A 312 26.19 -20.75 1.22
C ASP A 312 25.59 -20.38 2.59
N GLU A 313 24.50 -19.62 2.58
CA GLU A 313 23.87 -19.06 3.78
C GLU A 313 22.44 -19.55 4.02
N CYS A 314 21.91 -20.39 3.12
CA CYS A 314 20.49 -20.78 3.09
C CYS A 314 20.01 -21.47 4.37
N ASP A 315 20.90 -22.16 5.09
CA ASP A 315 20.57 -22.83 6.34
C ASP A 315 20.05 -21.87 7.42
N ARG A 316 20.40 -20.58 7.34
CA ARG A 316 19.94 -19.53 8.26
C ARG A 316 18.46 -19.21 8.11
N LEU A 317 17.84 -19.55 6.98
CA LEU A 317 16.42 -19.33 6.71
C LEU A 317 15.52 -20.50 7.16
N LYS A 318 16.09 -21.65 7.52
CA LYS A 318 15.34 -22.83 7.98
C LYS A 318 14.37 -22.57 9.14
N PRO A 319 14.61 -21.64 10.08
CA PRO A 319 13.62 -21.31 11.11
C PRO A 319 12.25 -20.89 10.55
N PHE A 320 12.20 -20.14 9.44
CA PHE A 320 10.94 -19.79 8.79
C PHE A 320 10.23 -21.03 8.23
N VAL A 321 10.95 -21.92 7.56
CA VAL A 321 10.38 -23.17 7.03
C VAL A 321 9.88 -24.06 8.16
N ALA A 322 10.65 -24.20 9.24
CA ALA A 322 10.27 -24.97 10.42
C ALA A 322 9.00 -24.41 11.11
N ALA A 323 8.80 -23.10 11.05
CA ALA A 323 7.58 -22.43 11.51
C ALA A 323 6.41 -22.50 10.50
N GLY A 324 6.59 -23.16 9.35
CA GLY A 324 5.58 -23.27 8.30
C GLY A 324 5.35 -21.97 7.51
N LYS A 325 6.35 -21.08 7.47
CA LYS A 325 6.32 -19.81 6.76
C LYS A 325 7.02 -19.91 5.40
N ALA A 326 6.57 -19.10 4.45
CA ALA A 326 7.17 -19.03 3.14
C ALA A 326 8.57 -18.41 3.18
N VAL A 327 9.48 -18.96 2.37
CA VAL A 327 10.81 -18.40 2.12
C VAL A 327 10.96 -18.21 0.62
N PHE A 328 11.09 -16.95 0.22
CA PHE A 328 11.30 -16.53 -1.16
C PHE A 328 12.79 -16.26 -1.38
N VAL A 329 13.38 -16.83 -2.43
CA VAL A 329 14.83 -16.66 -2.71
C VAL A 329 15.05 -16.20 -4.14
N THR A 330 15.91 -15.20 -4.30
CA THR A 330 16.36 -14.73 -5.62
C THR A 330 17.85 -14.96 -5.79
N GLU A 331 18.23 -15.57 -6.92
CA GLU A 331 19.62 -15.64 -7.39
C GLU A 331 19.81 -14.77 -8.64
N TYR A 332 20.98 -14.16 -8.78
CA TYR A 332 21.30 -13.28 -9.92
C TYR A 332 22.38 -13.87 -10.85
N GLU A 333 23.35 -14.56 -10.27
CA GLU A 333 24.54 -15.03 -10.98
C GLU A 333 24.54 -16.55 -11.19
N LEU A 334 23.74 -17.28 -10.43
CA LEU A 334 23.66 -18.74 -10.52
C LEU A 334 22.67 -19.21 -11.58
N GLU A 335 23.10 -20.20 -12.37
CA GLU A 335 22.22 -20.94 -13.25
C GLU A 335 21.24 -21.82 -12.44
N PRO A 336 19.98 -21.99 -12.89
CA PRO A 336 18.97 -22.79 -12.19
C PRO A 336 19.44 -24.20 -11.78
N ALA A 337 20.24 -24.86 -12.63
CA ALA A 337 20.74 -26.20 -12.37
C ALA A 337 21.66 -26.29 -11.14
N ALA A 338 22.27 -25.17 -10.71
CA ALA A 338 23.17 -25.12 -9.56
C ALA A 338 22.43 -25.16 -8.21
N PHE A 339 21.19 -24.65 -8.16
CA PHE A 339 20.52 -24.43 -6.87
C PHE A 339 19.04 -24.87 -6.81
N CYS A 340 18.31 -24.96 -7.94
CA CYS A 340 16.87 -25.21 -7.90
C CYS A 340 16.49 -26.51 -7.19
N ALA A 341 17.24 -27.60 -7.42
CA ALA A 341 16.95 -28.88 -6.77
C ALA A 341 17.11 -28.80 -5.25
N ARG A 342 18.10 -28.04 -4.77
CA ARG A 342 18.29 -27.80 -3.34
C ARG A 342 17.21 -26.88 -2.78
N ALA A 343 16.86 -25.81 -3.50
CA ALA A 343 15.79 -24.90 -3.11
C ALA A 343 14.45 -25.64 -2.91
N GLN A 344 14.09 -26.52 -3.85
CA GLN A 344 12.89 -27.36 -3.71
C GLN A 344 12.97 -28.27 -2.49
N ALA A 345 14.13 -28.89 -2.24
CA ALA A 345 14.34 -29.78 -1.10
C ALA A 345 14.28 -29.04 0.26
N ASP A 346 14.74 -27.79 0.30
CA ASP A 346 14.69 -26.93 1.49
C ASP A 346 13.32 -26.26 1.67
N GLY A 347 12.38 -26.43 0.73
CA GLY A 347 11.04 -25.84 0.78
C GLY A 347 11.00 -24.36 0.42
N PHE A 348 11.96 -23.88 -0.35
CA PHE A 348 12.05 -22.49 -0.79
C PHE A 348 11.37 -22.27 -2.14
N MET A 349 10.69 -21.13 -2.27
CA MET A 349 10.17 -20.64 -3.54
C MET A 349 11.24 -19.78 -4.20
N ALA A 350 12.18 -20.40 -4.91
CA ALA A 350 13.35 -19.72 -5.46
C ALA A 350 13.22 -19.39 -6.96
N MET A 351 13.87 -18.32 -7.43
CA MET A 351 13.95 -17.98 -8.85
C MET A 351 15.26 -17.28 -9.21
N VAL A 352 15.66 -17.34 -10.48
CA VAL A 352 16.66 -16.43 -11.04
C VAL A 352 15.99 -15.13 -11.47
N LYS A 353 16.59 -14.01 -11.12
CA LYS A 353 16.24 -12.66 -11.58
C LYS A 353 17.47 -12.00 -12.20
N ARG A 354 17.26 -10.85 -12.83
CA ARG A 354 18.34 -9.92 -13.11
C ARG A 354 18.30 -8.80 -12.07
N LEU A 355 19.46 -8.19 -11.80
CA LEU A 355 19.62 -7.14 -10.79
C LEU A 355 18.71 -5.94 -11.01
N GLU A 356 18.31 -5.61 -12.25
CA GLU A 356 17.38 -4.51 -12.49
C GLU A 356 15.94 -4.78 -12.00
N LEU A 357 15.64 -6.02 -11.60
CA LEU A 357 14.32 -6.46 -11.10
C LEU A 357 13.16 -6.09 -12.04
N GLY A 358 13.39 -6.26 -13.35
CA GLY A 358 12.36 -6.15 -14.39
C GLY A 358 11.47 -7.40 -14.49
N PRO A 359 10.72 -7.61 -15.58
CA PRO A 359 9.76 -8.72 -15.68
C PRO A 359 10.41 -10.11 -15.79
N PHE A 360 11.67 -10.19 -16.22
CA PHE A 360 12.38 -11.47 -16.38
C PHE A 360 12.39 -12.29 -15.09
N ARG A 361 12.11 -13.59 -15.18
CA ARG A 361 12.29 -14.56 -14.10
C ARG A 361 12.52 -15.96 -14.67
N GLN A 362 13.21 -16.80 -13.91
CA GLN A 362 13.26 -18.25 -14.13
C GLN A 362 12.97 -18.96 -12.81
N PRO A 363 11.72 -19.37 -12.55
CA PRO A 363 11.33 -20.02 -11.29
C PRO A 363 11.88 -21.45 -11.18
N CYS A 364 12.13 -21.87 -9.94
CA CYS A 364 12.61 -23.21 -9.61
C CYS A 364 11.51 -24.19 -9.15
N TRP A 365 10.22 -23.88 -9.32
CA TRP A 365 9.10 -24.67 -8.76
C TRP A 365 8.17 -25.26 -9.82
#